data_AF-A0A8T5W6E9-F1
#
_entry.id   AF-A0A8T5W6E9-F1
#
_cell.length_a   1.000
_cell.length_b   1.000
_cell.length_c   1.000
_cell.angle_alpha   90.00
_cell.angle_beta   90.00
_cell.angle_gamma   90.00
#
_symmetry.space_group_name_H-M   'P 1'
#
loop_
_entity.id
_entity.type
_entity.pdbx_description
1 polymer ?
#
loop_
_entity_poly.entity_id
_entity_poly.type
_entity_poly.pdbx_seq_one_letter_code
_entity_poly.pdbx_strand_id
1 'polypeptide(L)'
;MRSVAVYGGIVFFILFATIPLIWMILTSIKPAQEVMLYPPTIISKQATLGSYVQVWHTVPFGRFILNSLAQTLPVTLATLFFGAMMGYIFSKHKFPGRDLIFMIVLSSLMVPIIIRIIPLYLMVSSWGWIDTYWALIIPELTTGFAVFLLRQFIQTIPD
;
A
#
# COMPACT_ATOMS: atom_id res chain seq x y z
N MET A 1 -2.13 35.69 16.28
CA MET A 1 -2.47 35.81 14.85
C MET A 1 -1.86 34.70 13.99
N ARG A 2 -0.54 34.45 14.03
CA ARG A 2 0.10 33.34 13.29
C ARG A 2 -0.48 31.95 13.60
N SER A 3 -0.76 31.64 14.86
CA SER A 3 -1.38 30.37 15.28
C SER A 3 -2.80 30.20 14.72
N VAL A 4 -3.63 31.25 14.77
CA VAL A 4 -5.01 31.22 14.24
C VAL A 4 -5.04 30.96 12.74
N ALA A 5 -4.15 31.62 11.98
CA ALA A 5 -4.04 31.38 10.54
C ALA A 5 -3.58 29.95 10.21
N VAL A 6 -2.63 29.41 10.98
CA VAL A 6 -2.16 28.02 10.84
C VAL A 6 -3.28 27.03 11.15
N TYR A 7 -3.99 27.19 12.28
CA TYR A 7 -5.11 26.31 12.63
C TYR A 7 -6.26 26.42 11.62
N GLY A 8 -6.58 27.63 11.15
CA GLY A 8 -7.58 27.84 10.09
C GLY A 8 -7.20 27.12 8.79
N GLY A 9 -5.94 27.21 8.37
CA GLY A 9 -5.42 26.49 7.20
C GLY A 9 -5.48 24.97 7.35
N ILE A 10 -5.13 24.44 8.53
CA ILE A 10 -5.22 23.00 8.82
C ILE A 10 -6.67 22.51 8.76
N VAL A 11 -7.61 23.23 9.38
CA VAL A 11 -9.03 22.87 9.37
C VAL A 11 -9.58 22.88 7.94
N PHE A 12 -9.25 23.91 7.16
CA PHE A 12 -9.63 23.98 5.75
C PHE A 12 -9.10 22.78 4.96
N PHE A 13 -7.81 22.44 5.12
CA PHE A 13 -7.20 21.30 4.43
C PHE A 13 -7.86 19.97 4.80
N ILE A 14 -8.15 19.75 6.09
CA ILE A 14 -8.85 18.54 6.55
C ILE A 14 -10.24 18.44 5.92
N LEU A 15 -11.02 19.53 5.96
CA LEU A 15 -12.35 19.56 5.35
C LEU A 15 -12.27 19.28 3.86
N PHE A 16 -11.33 19.91 3.14
CA PHE A 16 -11.17 19.71 1.70
C PHE A 16 -10.73 18.27 1.36
N ALA A 17 -9.74 17.74 2.06
CA ALA A 17 -9.20 16.39 1.82
C ALA A 17 -10.20 15.27 2.16
N THR A 18 -11.14 15.52 3.07
CA THR A 18 -12.14 14.52 3.49
C THR A 18 -13.40 14.50 2.61
N ILE A 19 -13.65 15.53 1.80
CA ILE A 19 -14.78 15.56 0.84
C ILE A 19 -14.91 14.27 0.01
N PRO A 20 -13.87 13.77 -0.70
CA PRO A 20 -14.01 12.55 -1.49
C PRO A 20 -14.33 11.32 -0.63
N LEU A 21 -13.82 11.23 0.60
CA LEU A 21 -14.12 10.13 1.51
C LEU A 21 -15.58 10.18 1.97
N ILE A 22 -16.08 11.37 2.33
CA ILE A 22 -17.49 11.58 2.67
C ILE A 22 -18.36 11.21 1.47
N TRP A 23 -17.98 11.62 0.26
CA TRP A 23 -18.71 11.27 -0.97
C TRP A 23 -18.76 9.76 -1.21
N MET A 24 -17.65 9.05 -0.99
CA MET A 24 -17.61 7.59 -1.11
C MET A 24 -18.56 6.91 -0.14
N ILE A 25 -18.59 7.35 1.13
CA ILE A 25 -19.47 6.79 2.16
C ILE A 25 -20.95 7.08 1.85
N LEU A 26 -21.27 8.32 1.45
CA LEU A 26 -22.63 8.69 1.07
C LEU A 26 -23.11 7.93 -0.17
N THR A 27 -22.19 7.61 -1.10
CA THR A 27 -22.52 6.88 -2.32
C THR A 27 -22.64 5.38 -2.08
N SER A 28 -21.89 4.79 -1.15
CA SER A 28 -21.95 3.35 -0.86
C SER A 28 -23.30 2.90 -0.28
N ILE A 29 -24.05 3.82 0.34
CA ILE A 29 -25.39 3.58 0.89
C ILE A 29 -26.53 3.95 -0.08
N LYS A 30 -26.23 4.44 -1.28
CA LYS A 30 -27.24 4.73 -2.30
C LYS A 30 -27.68 3.44 -3.01
N PRO A 31 -28.96 3.28 -3.32
CA PRO A 31 -29.40 2.23 -4.22
C PRO A 31 -28.84 2.47 -5.63
N ALA A 32 -28.60 1.39 -6.38
CA ALA A 32 -27.93 1.46 -7.69
C ALA A 32 -28.61 2.43 -8.67
N GLN A 33 -29.94 2.53 -8.61
CA GLN A 33 -30.72 3.44 -9.44
C GLN A 33 -30.45 4.91 -9.10
N GLU A 34 -30.25 5.24 -7.82
CA GLU A 34 -29.98 6.60 -7.35
C GLU A 34 -28.55 7.06 -7.68
N VAL A 35 -27.58 6.12 -7.69
CA VAL A 35 -26.20 6.40 -8.12
C VAL A 35 -26.12 6.87 -9.58
N MET A 36 -27.04 6.38 -10.43
CA MET A 36 -27.06 6.68 -11.87
C MET A 36 -27.87 7.94 -12.23
N LEU A 37 -28.46 8.63 -11.26
CA LEU A 37 -29.26 9.85 -11.51
C LEU A 37 -28.39 11.06 -11.87
N TYR A 38 -28.92 11.91 -12.74
CA TYR A 38 -28.36 13.23 -13.05
C TYR A 38 -29.43 14.32 -12.83
N PRO A 39 -29.16 15.35 -12.00
CA PRO A 39 -27.95 15.56 -11.20
C PRO A 39 -27.81 14.53 -10.05
N PRO A 40 -26.58 14.17 -9.64
CA PRO A 40 -26.35 13.21 -8.57
C PRO A 40 -26.88 13.75 -7.24
N THR A 41 -27.60 12.92 -6.48
CA THR A 41 -28.03 13.27 -5.14
C THR A 41 -26.82 13.30 -4.20
N ILE A 42 -26.72 14.31 -3.34
CA ILE A 42 -25.62 14.38 -2.35
C ILE A 42 -25.92 13.42 -1.19
N ILE A 43 -27.10 13.56 -0.60
CA ILE A 43 -27.61 12.71 0.48
C ILE A 43 -28.66 11.77 -0.10
N SER A 44 -28.51 10.47 0.16
CA SER A 44 -29.44 9.45 -0.31
C SER A 44 -30.84 9.67 0.27
N LYS A 45 -31.87 9.68 -0.58
CA LYS A 45 -33.26 9.72 -0.09
C LYS A 45 -33.74 8.36 0.41
N GLN A 46 -33.11 7.29 -0.07
CA GLN A 46 -33.45 5.90 0.26
C GLN A 46 -32.19 5.15 0.68
N ALA A 47 -31.54 5.62 1.74
CA ALA A 47 -30.32 5.00 2.26
C ALA A 47 -30.57 3.51 2.56
N THR A 48 -29.70 2.65 2.03
CA THR A 48 -29.82 1.21 2.16
C THR A 48 -28.45 0.56 2.27
N LEU A 49 -28.39 -0.56 2.99
CA LEU A 49 -27.21 -1.43 3.03
C LEU A 49 -27.27 -2.55 1.99
N GLY A 50 -28.26 -2.52 1.08
CA GLY A 50 -28.46 -3.53 0.05
C GLY A 50 -27.21 -3.82 -0.78
N SER A 51 -26.46 -2.79 -1.18
CA SER A 51 -25.19 -2.93 -1.92
C SER A 51 -24.14 -3.75 -1.16
N TYR A 52 -24.07 -3.59 0.17
CA TYR A 52 -23.16 -4.35 1.03
C TYR A 52 -23.54 -5.82 1.16
N VAL A 53 -24.83 -6.17 1.10
CA VAL A 53 -25.26 -7.57 1.09
C VAL A 53 -25.06 -8.15 -0.32
N GLN A 54 -25.43 -7.39 -1.35
CA GLN A 54 -25.38 -7.82 -2.75
C GLN A 54 -23.95 -8.18 -3.20
N VAL A 55 -22.92 -7.48 -2.73
CA VAL A 55 -21.53 -7.78 -3.11
C VAL A 55 -21.11 -9.20 -2.73
N TRP A 56 -21.58 -9.73 -1.60
CA TRP A 56 -21.29 -11.10 -1.16
C TRP A 56 -21.93 -12.17 -2.04
N HIS A 57 -23.00 -11.82 -2.74
CA HIS A 57 -23.72 -12.73 -3.64
C HIS A 57 -23.32 -12.57 -5.12
N THR A 58 -22.77 -11.42 -5.50
CA THR A 58 -22.46 -11.09 -6.91
C THR A 58 -21.04 -11.49 -7.29
N VAL A 59 -20.09 -11.38 -6.35
CA VAL A 59 -18.68 -11.72 -6.57
C VAL A 59 -18.17 -12.55 -5.39
N PRO A 60 -17.08 -13.33 -5.56
CA PRO A 60 -16.47 -14.06 -4.45
C PRO A 60 -15.69 -13.10 -3.53
N PHE A 61 -16.41 -12.15 -2.90
CA PHE A 61 -15.84 -11.04 -2.14
C PHE A 61 -14.97 -11.53 -0.97
N GLY A 62 -15.43 -12.56 -0.25
CA GLY A 62 -14.63 -13.20 0.80
C GLY A 62 -13.31 -13.77 0.29
N ARG A 63 -13.29 -14.33 -0.93
CA ARG A 63 -12.05 -14.82 -1.55
C ARG A 63 -11.13 -13.67 -1.91
N PHE A 64 -11.63 -12.52 -2.36
CA PHE A 64 -10.79 -11.35 -2.60
C PHE A 64 -10.09 -10.87 -1.32
N ILE A 65 -10.82 -10.79 -0.21
CA ILE A 65 -10.24 -10.44 1.09
C ILE A 65 -9.17 -11.47 1.50
N LEU A 66 -9.48 -12.76 1.39
CA LEU A 66 -8.54 -13.83 1.74
C LEU A 66 -7.29 -13.81 0.85
N ASN A 67 -7.44 -13.58 -0.46
CA ASN A 67 -6.31 -13.47 -1.38
C ASN A 67 -5.41 -12.29 -0.99
N SER A 68 -6.00 -11.13 -0.66
CA SER A 68 -5.25 -9.96 -0.21
C SER A 68 -4.51 -10.22 1.11
N LEU A 69 -5.15 -10.84 2.09
CA LEU A 69 -4.51 -11.21 3.35
C LEU A 69 -3.41 -12.26 3.16
N ALA A 70 -3.66 -13.28 2.34
CA ALA A 70 -2.72 -14.35 2.04
C ALA A 70 -1.45 -13.84 1.36
N GLN A 71 -1.54 -12.77 0.56
CA GLN A 71 -0.39 -12.12 -0.03
C GLN A 71 0.28 -11.12 0.94
N THR A 72 -0.50 -10.22 1.54
CA THR A 72 0.05 -9.08 2.29
C THR A 72 0.67 -9.47 3.63
N LEU A 73 0.12 -10.47 4.33
CA LEU A 73 0.66 -10.90 5.62
C LEU A 73 2.06 -11.49 5.50
N PRO A 74 2.33 -12.51 4.64
CA PRO A 74 3.68 -13.04 4.48
C PRO A 74 4.67 -11.99 3.98
N VAL A 75 4.28 -11.15 3.02
CA VAL A 75 5.12 -10.06 2.48
C VAL A 75 5.49 -9.06 3.57
N THR A 76 4.54 -8.65 4.41
CA THR A 76 4.80 -7.71 5.51
C THR A 76 5.75 -8.32 6.54
N LEU A 77 5.52 -9.57 6.95
CA LEU A 77 6.40 -10.26 7.91
C LEU A 77 7.80 -10.45 7.35
N ALA A 78 7.93 -10.88 6.09
CA ALA A 78 9.22 -11.02 5.43
C ALA A 78 9.93 -9.67 5.31
N THR A 79 9.21 -8.61 4.92
CA THR A 79 9.77 -7.26 4.77
C THR A 79 10.28 -6.73 6.10
N LEU A 80 9.54 -6.94 7.19
CA LEU A 80 10.00 -6.58 8.53
C LEU A 80 11.23 -7.39 8.94
N PHE A 81 11.20 -8.71 8.75
CA PHE A 81 12.29 -9.60 9.13
C PHE A 81 13.59 -9.30 8.36
N PHE A 82 13.55 -9.36 7.02
CA PHE A 82 14.71 -9.10 6.18
C PHE A 82 15.11 -7.62 6.21
N GLY A 83 14.14 -6.71 6.23
CA GLY A 83 14.39 -5.27 6.32
C GLY A 83 15.10 -4.90 7.62
N ALA A 84 14.68 -5.43 8.76
CA ALA A 84 15.32 -5.15 10.05
C ALA A 84 16.73 -5.74 10.11
N MET A 85 16.89 -6.98 9.62
CA MET A 85 18.20 -7.65 9.56
C MET A 85 19.19 -6.86 8.70
N MET A 86 18.81 -6.49 7.48
CA MET A 86 19.66 -5.70 6.58
C MET A 86 19.88 -4.28 7.11
N GLY A 87 18.84 -3.64 7.65
CA GLY A 87 18.92 -2.31 8.24
C GLY A 87 19.90 -2.25 9.42
N TYR A 88 19.92 -3.29 10.26
CA TYR A 88 20.89 -3.44 11.35
C TYR A 88 22.31 -3.63 10.81
N ILE A 89 22.50 -4.54 9.86
CA ILE A 89 23.82 -4.79 9.25
C ILE A 89 24.40 -3.51 8.62
N PHE A 90 23.60 -2.75 7.86
CA PHE A 90 24.06 -1.52 7.21
C PHE A 90 24.24 -0.33 8.15
N SER A 91 23.67 -0.36 9.37
CA SER A 91 23.82 0.73 10.35
C SER A 91 24.93 0.45 11.37
N LYS A 92 24.97 -0.76 11.93
CA LYS A 92 25.84 -1.10 13.07
C LYS A 92 27.10 -1.88 12.67
N HIS A 93 27.09 -2.59 11.55
CA HIS A 93 28.26 -3.35 11.12
C HIS A 93 29.14 -2.56 10.13
N LYS A 94 30.46 -2.74 10.22
CA LYS A 94 31.46 -2.18 9.30
C LYS A 94 32.09 -3.32 8.53
N PHE A 95 31.87 -3.36 7.21
CA PHE A 95 32.46 -4.35 6.32
C PHE A 95 32.88 -3.72 4.99
N PRO A 96 33.86 -4.29 4.27
CA PRO A 96 34.32 -3.76 2.99
C PRO A 96 33.16 -3.68 1.96
N GLY A 97 33.03 -2.55 1.27
CA GLY A 97 31.99 -2.35 0.24
C GLY A 97 30.58 -2.05 0.76
N ARG A 98 30.39 -1.93 2.08
CA ARG A 98 29.09 -1.63 2.71
C ARG A 98 28.33 -0.48 2.04
N ASP A 99 28.99 0.67 1.89
CA ASP A 99 28.33 1.89 1.40
C ASP A 99 28.01 1.79 -0.10
N LEU A 100 28.83 1.05 -0.87
CA LEU A 100 28.54 0.76 -2.29
C LEU A 100 27.31 -0.13 -2.44
N ILE A 101 27.22 -1.22 -1.68
CA ILE A 101 26.06 -2.11 -1.71
C ILE A 101 24.80 -1.34 -1.27
N PHE A 102 24.92 -0.50 -0.23
CA PHE A 102 23.80 0.32 0.21
C PHE A 102 23.36 1.33 -0.86
N MET A 103 24.29 1.94 -1.60
CA MET A 103 23.97 2.80 -2.74
C MET A 103 23.23 2.02 -3.84
N ILE A 104 23.59 0.77 -4.13
CA ILE A 104 22.85 -0.08 -5.09
C ILE A 104 21.41 -0.30 -4.60
N VAL A 105 21.22 -0.57 -3.31
CA VAL A 105 19.88 -0.71 -2.71
C VAL A 105 19.06 0.57 -2.89
N LEU A 106 19.65 1.75 -2.67
CA LEU A 106 18.97 3.03 -2.89
C LEU A 106 18.61 3.26 -4.37
N SER A 107 19.53 2.95 -5.28
CA SER A 107 19.30 3.08 -6.72
C SER A 107 18.12 2.23 -7.19
N SER A 108 17.85 1.09 -6.56
CA SER A 108 16.67 0.27 -6.87
C SER A 108 15.34 1.01 -6.65
N LEU A 109 15.29 2.00 -5.77
CA LEU A 109 14.11 2.82 -5.51
C LEU A 109 13.80 3.80 -6.63
N MET A 110 14.80 4.12 -7.46
CA MET A 110 14.65 5.00 -8.60
C MET A 110 14.02 4.29 -9.80
N VAL A 111 13.95 2.95 -9.76
CA VAL A 111 13.41 2.13 -10.86
C VAL A 111 11.87 2.16 -10.82
N PRO A 112 11.21 2.74 -11.84
CA PRO A 112 9.75 2.78 -11.90
C PRO A 112 9.14 1.38 -11.88
N ILE A 113 7.97 1.23 -11.25
CA ILE A 113 7.28 -0.08 -11.17
C ILE A 113 6.89 -0.57 -12.57
N ILE A 114 6.44 0.33 -13.46
CA ILE A 114 5.90 -0.03 -14.79
C ILE A 114 6.95 -0.76 -15.64
N ILE A 115 8.22 -0.36 -15.59
CA ILE A 115 9.29 -1.03 -16.36
C ILE A 115 9.72 -2.37 -15.74
N ARG A 116 9.39 -2.61 -14.47
CA ARG A 116 9.70 -3.87 -13.76
C ARG A 116 8.66 -4.97 -14.03
N ILE A 117 7.45 -4.61 -14.44
CA ILE A 117 6.35 -5.58 -14.61
C ILE A 117 6.68 -6.66 -15.66
N ILE A 118 7.22 -6.28 -16.82
CA ILE A 118 7.53 -7.24 -17.90
C ILE A 118 8.63 -8.23 -17.44
N PRO A 119 9.80 -7.77 -16.93
CA PRO A 119 10.81 -8.68 -16.39
C PRO A 119 10.28 -9.60 -15.28
N LEU A 120 9.46 -9.04 -14.37
CA LEU A 120 8.87 -9.82 -13.29
C LEU A 120 7.95 -10.93 -13.81
N TYR A 121 7.11 -10.61 -14.79
CA TYR A 121 6.24 -11.58 -15.44
C TYR A 121 7.05 -12.70 -16.10
N LEU A 122 8.09 -12.36 -16.87
CA LEU A 122 8.95 -13.36 -17.53
C LEU A 122 9.63 -14.27 -16.51
N MET A 123 10.10 -13.71 -15.40
CA MET A 123 10.74 -14.44 -14.31
C MET A 123 9.77 -15.45 -13.66
N VAL A 124 8.60 -14.98 -13.22
CA VAL A 124 7.54 -15.82 -12.63
C VAL A 124 7.03 -16.87 -13.63
N SER A 125 6.90 -16.50 -14.90
CA SER A 125 6.53 -17.42 -15.99
C SER A 125 7.57 -18.53 -16.16
N SER A 126 8.86 -18.18 -16.17
CA SER A 126 9.94 -19.17 -16.27
C SER A 126 10.00 -20.12 -15.07
N TRP A 127 9.54 -19.66 -13.90
CA TRP A 127 9.44 -20.48 -12.69
C TRP A 127 8.18 -21.36 -12.66
N GLY A 128 7.27 -21.20 -13.63
CA GLY A 128 5.99 -21.91 -13.65
C GLY A 128 5.04 -21.48 -12.53
N TRP A 129 5.21 -20.26 -11.99
CA TRP A 129 4.43 -19.76 -10.85
C TRP A 129 3.22 -18.91 -11.27
N ILE A 130 2.90 -18.86 -12.56
CA ILE A 130 1.72 -18.14 -13.08
C ILE A 130 0.47 -18.61 -12.32
N ASP A 131 -0.39 -17.65 -11.96
CA ASP A 131 -1.64 -17.87 -11.21
C ASP A 131 -1.46 -18.48 -9.80
N THR A 132 -0.30 -18.28 -9.17
CA THR A 132 -0.05 -18.69 -7.78
C THR A 132 0.28 -17.51 -6.86
N TYR A 133 0.10 -17.68 -5.55
CA TYR A 133 0.53 -16.67 -4.57
C TYR A 133 2.04 -16.45 -4.55
N TRP A 134 2.84 -17.47 -4.91
CA TRP A 134 4.30 -17.39 -4.93
C TRP A 134 4.81 -16.36 -5.92
N ALA A 135 4.11 -16.20 -7.05
CA ALA A 135 4.36 -15.14 -8.03
C ALA A 135 4.35 -13.73 -7.44
N LEU A 136 3.57 -13.52 -6.38
CA LEU A 136 3.36 -12.23 -5.74
C LEU A 136 4.17 -12.07 -4.46
N ILE A 137 4.33 -13.15 -3.69
CA ILE A 137 5.00 -13.11 -2.38
C ILE A 137 6.52 -13.09 -2.52
N ILE A 138 7.09 -13.99 -3.33
CA ILE A 138 8.55 -14.19 -3.38
C ILE A 138 9.29 -12.96 -3.93
N PRO A 139 8.83 -12.30 -5.00
CA PRO A 139 9.52 -11.11 -5.51
C PRO A 139 9.44 -9.90 -4.56
N GLU A 140 8.46 -9.87 -3.67
CA GLU A 140 8.16 -8.75 -2.76
C GLU A 140 8.58 -9.04 -1.30
N LEU A 141 9.43 -10.05 -1.04
CA LEU A 141 9.83 -10.42 0.32
C LEU A 141 10.53 -9.29 1.09
N THR A 142 11.16 -8.35 0.39
CA THR A 142 11.69 -7.12 0.98
C THR A 142 11.81 -6.05 -0.08
N THR A 143 11.93 -4.80 0.34
CA THR A 143 12.10 -3.65 -0.55
C THR A 143 13.30 -2.82 -0.12
N GLY A 144 13.95 -2.16 -1.08
CA GLY A 144 15.01 -1.20 -0.75
C GLY A 144 14.52 -0.08 0.16
N PHE A 145 13.23 0.25 0.11
CA PHE A 145 12.61 1.26 0.98
C PHE A 145 12.59 0.78 2.43
N ALA A 146 12.20 -0.47 2.67
CA ALA A 146 12.20 -1.05 4.02
C ALA A 146 13.62 -1.07 4.62
N VAL A 147 14.61 -1.51 3.83
CA VAL A 147 16.03 -1.52 4.25
C VAL A 147 16.51 -0.09 4.55
N PHE A 148 16.20 0.87 3.67
CA PHE A 148 16.57 2.28 3.88
C PHE A 148 15.95 2.83 5.16
N LEU A 149 14.62 2.72 5.31
CA LEU A 149 13.87 3.28 6.43
C LEU A 149 14.33 2.68 7.77
N LEU A 150 14.48 1.35 7.83
CA LEU A 150 14.91 0.66 9.04
C LEU A 150 16.38 0.99 9.38
N ARG A 151 17.26 1.11 8.39
CA ARG A 151 18.62 1.59 8.61
C ARG A 151 18.63 3.00 9.20
N GLN A 152 17.84 3.93 8.64
CA GLN A 152 17.77 5.30 9.16
C GLN A 152 17.32 5.32 10.62
N PHE A 153 16.31 4.54 10.97
CA PHE A 153 15.85 4.42 12.35
C PHE A 153 16.91 3.82 13.28
N ILE A 154 17.47 2.66 12.92
CA ILE A 154 18.47 1.95 13.77
C ILE A 154 19.74 2.80 13.96
N GLN A 155 20.11 3.61 12.97
CA GLN A 155 21.25 4.52 13.07
C GLN A 155 21.06 5.61 14.14
N THR A 156 19.82 5.96 14.52
CA THR A 156 19.56 6.92 15.60
C THR A 156 19.74 6.33 17.00
N ILE A 157 19.79 5.00 17.11
CA ILE A 157 20.01 4.30 18.39
C ILE A 157 21.52 4.39 18.68
N PRO A 158 21.95 4.79 19.89
CA PRO A 158 23.37 4.75 20.28
C PRO A 158 23.99 3.35 20.16
N ASP A 159 25.33 3.28 20.09
CA ASP A 159 26.08 2.02 20.07
C ASP A 159 26.22 1.42 21.49
#